data_AF-A0ABD2HIL9-F1
#
_entry.id   AF-A0ABD2HIL9-F1
#
_cell.length_a   1.000
_cell.length_b   1.000
_cell.length_c   1.000
_cell.angle_alpha   90.00
_cell.angle_beta   90.00
_cell.angle_gamma   90.00
#
_symmetry.space_group_name_H-M   'P 1'
#
loop_
_entity.id
_entity.type
_entity.pdbx_description
1 polymer ?
#
loop_
_entity_poly.entity_id
_entity_poly.type
_entity_poly.pdbx_seq_one_letter_code
_entity_poly.pdbx_strand_id
1 'polypeptide(L)'
;MKTEGMCSIAFKDRHTQEVTLAAGASVALPYTIVPLVVGKLPLEVMVVARDAMGSDRIQKLLNVVMDGVQKTEVWSAVLNPAAEGGTQTVRVPMANLTSVVPKSVPETFINVRGNVLADSIDNSVSEDSLASLIRMPGGCVEQNLASITLPLIATLYLDTTDSWESVGVQRKAEALRYIRRGYQKQLAFRKRDGSYPPYRKIGASTWITA
;
A
#
# COMPACT_ATOMS: atom_id res chain seq x y z
N MET A 1 -19.31 10.14 -26.94
CA MET A 1 -18.00 9.98 -26.27
C MET A 1 -17.46 8.62 -26.65
N LYS A 2 -16.33 8.57 -27.36
CA LYS A 2 -15.66 7.32 -27.70
C LYS A 2 -14.93 6.83 -26.44
N THR A 3 -15.14 5.58 -26.03
CA THR A 3 -14.39 5.01 -24.92
C THR A 3 -12.98 4.67 -25.39
N GLU A 4 -11.99 5.49 -25.04
CA GLU A 4 -10.59 5.22 -25.36
C GLU A 4 -10.00 4.18 -24.39
N GLY A 5 -9.09 3.33 -24.88
CA GLY A 5 -8.39 2.34 -24.05
C GLY A 5 -9.22 1.12 -23.62
N MET A 6 -10.46 0.96 -24.10
CA MET A 6 -11.29 -0.22 -23.85
C MET A 6 -12.20 -0.53 -25.04
N CYS A 7 -12.43 -1.82 -25.29
CA CYS A 7 -13.46 -2.29 -26.20
C CYS A 7 -14.76 -2.52 -25.41
N SER A 8 -15.86 -1.98 -25.92
CA SER A 8 -17.21 -2.25 -25.41
C SER A 8 -18.19 -2.22 -26.59
N ILE A 9 -19.44 -2.63 -26.34
CA ILE A 9 -20.52 -2.46 -27.34
C ILE A 9 -20.73 -0.99 -27.74
N ALA A 10 -20.35 -0.05 -26.87
CA ALA A 10 -20.44 1.39 -27.12
C ALA A 10 -19.14 2.01 -27.69
N PHE A 11 -18.19 1.19 -28.17
CA PHE A 11 -16.87 1.65 -28.61
C PHE A 11 -16.91 2.53 -29.88
N LYS A 12 -17.82 2.20 -30.82
CA LYS A 12 -17.97 2.97 -32.07
C LYS A 12 -19.09 4.01 -31.96
N ASP A 13 -20.25 3.60 -31.47
CA ASP A 13 -21.45 4.43 -31.35
C ASP A 13 -22.08 4.30 -29.95
N ARG A 14 -22.96 5.24 -29.56
CA ARG A 14 -23.71 5.12 -28.31
C ARG A 14 -24.59 3.87 -28.36
N HIS A 15 -24.33 2.92 -27.46
CA HIS A 15 -25.23 1.80 -27.22
C HIS A 15 -26.25 2.17 -26.15
N THR A 16 -27.54 2.04 -26.47
CA THR A 16 -28.65 2.30 -25.53
C THR A 16 -29.50 1.04 -25.42
N GLN A 17 -29.91 0.70 -24.21
CA GLN A 17 -30.85 -0.40 -23.95
C GLN A 17 -32.11 0.19 -23.32
N GLU A 18 -33.27 -0.11 -23.90
CA GLU A 18 -34.55 0.23 -23.27
C GLU A 18 -34.99 -0.90 -22.36
N VAL A 19 -35.42 -0.56 -21.14
CA VAL A 19 -35.81 -1.53 -20.12
C VAL A 19 -37.07 -1.04 -19.44
N THR A 20 -38.04 -1.94 -19.28
CA THR A 20 -39.27 -1.66 -18.52
C THR A 20 -39.15 -2.28 -17.14
N LEU A 21 -39.41 -1.50 -16.10
CA LEU A 21 -39.28 -1.88 -14.70
C LEU A 21 -40.62 -1.73 -13.99
N ALA A 22 -41.01 -2.74 -13.20
CA ALA A 22 -42.13 -2.61 -12.28
C ALA A 22 -41.75 -1.74 -11.07
N ALA A 23 -42.73 -1.09 -10.45
CA ALA A 23 -42.50 -0.31 -9.24
C ALA A 23 -41.90 -1.19 -8.12
N GLY A 24 -40.82 -0.72 -7.49
CA GLY A 24 -40.12 -1.44 -6.43
C GLY A 24 -39.22 -2.60 -6.90
N ALA A 25 -39.11 -2.84 -8.21
CA ALA A 25 -38.23 -3.88 -8.76
C ALA A 25 -36.83 -3.34 -9.10
N SER A 26 -35.89 -4.25 -9.33
CA SER A 26 -34.53 -3.95 -9.82
C SER A 26 -34.17 -4.88 -10.96
N VAL A 27 -33.32 -4.40 -11.89
CA VAL A 27 -32.84 -5.17 -13.02
C VAL A 27 -31.31 -5.06 -13.11
N ALA A 28 -30.67 -6.17 -13.47
CA ALA A 28 -29.24 -6.20 -13.79
C ALA A 28 -29.07 -6.16 -15.32
N LEU A 29 -28.27 -5.21 -15.81
CA LEU A 29 -27.94 -5.08 -17.23
C LEU A 29 -26.48 -5.47 -17.47
N PRO A 30 -26.22 -6.55 -18.22
CA PRO A 30 -24.85 -6.96 -18.50
C PRO A 30 -24.23 -6.06 -19.56
N TYR A 31 -23.03 -5.55 -19.27
CA TYR A 31 -22.17 -4.87 -20.22
C TYR A 31 -20.81 -5.56 -20.28
N THR A 32 -20.47 -6.11 -21.44
CA THR A 32 -19.14 -6.70 -21.67
C THR A 32 -18.15 -5.61 -22.03
N ILE A 33 -17.07 -5.51 -21.26
CA ILE A 33 -16.00 -4.52 -21.43
C ILE A 33 -14.67 -5.29 -21.44
N VAL A 34 -13.82 -5.00 -22.43
CA VAL A 34 -12.47 -5.55 -22.55
C VAL A 34 -11.48 -4.38 -22.47
N PRO A 35 -10.79 -4.19 -21.33
CA PRO A 35 -9.77 -3.14 -21.21
C PRO A 35 -8.57 -3.49 -22.09
N LEU A 36 -7.98 -2.46 -22.70
CA LEU A 36 -6.83 -2.61 -23.61
C LEU A 36 -5.56 -1.95 -23.08
N VAL A 37 -5.68 -1.08 -22.08
CA VAL A 37 -4.57 -0.33 -21.48
C VAL A 37 -4.63 -0.43 -19.96
N VAL A 38 -3.45 -0.44 -19.34
CA VAL A 38 -3.28 -0.42 -17.88
C VAL A 38 -3.60 0.98 -17.36
N GLY A 39 -4.19 1.07 -16.17
CA GLY A 39 -4.50 2.33 -15.50
C GLY A 39 -5.94 2.41 -15.01
N LYS A 40 -6.35 3.62 -14.61
CA LYS A 40 -7.70 3.91 -14.12
C LYS A 40 -8.59 4.38 -15.27
N LEU A 41 -9.46 3.49 -15.73
CA LEU A 41 -10.35 3.74 -16.86
C LEU A 41 -11.75 4.16 -16.38
N PRO A 42 -12.28 5.32 -16.79
CA PRO A 42 -13.61 5.74 -16.39
C PRO A 42 -14.71 4.95 -17.11
N LEU A 43 -15.63 4.38 -16.34
CA LEU A 43 -16.87 3.76 -16.81
C LEU A 43 -18.03 4.66 -16.41
N GLU A 44 -18.78 5.14 -17.39
CA GLU A 44 -19.97 5.97 -17.19
C GLU A 44 -21.21 5.23 -17.69
N VAL A 45 -22.25 5.20 -16.86
CA VAL A 45 -23.59 4.72 -17.21
C VAL A 45 -24.58 5.83 -16.93
N MET A 46 -25.43 6.12 -17.92
CA MET A 46 -26.50 7.09 -17.83
C MET A 46 -27.83 6.39 -18.07
N VAL A 47 -28.81 6.69 -17.22
CA VAL A 47 -30.19 6.24 -17.36
C VAL A 47 -31.05 7.48 -17.53
N VAL A 48 -31.96 7.44 -18.49
CA VAL A 48 -32.92 8.52 -18.75
C VAL A 48 -34.31 7.89 -18.83
N ALA A 49 -35.27 8.46 -18.11
CA ALA A 49 -36.66 8.05 -18.20
C ALA A 49 -37.20 8.34 -19.62
N ARG A 50 -38.10 7.49 -20.12
CA ARG A 50 -38.59 7.59 -21.50
C ARG A 50 -39.32 8.91 -21.79
N ASP A 51 -39.98 9.47 -20.79
CA ASP A 51 -40.64 10.79 -20.84
C ASP A 51 -39.66 11.97 -20.68
N ALA A 52 -38.36 11.68 -20.57
CA ALA A 52 -37.29 12.64 -20.28
C ALA A 52 -37.48 13.44 -18.99
N MET A 53 -38.38 13.02 -18.08
CA MET A 53 -38.67 13.74 -16.84
C MET A 53 -37.70 13.42 -15.69
N GLY A 54 -36.81 12.44 -15.88
CA GLY A 54 -35.78 12.07 -14.91
C GLY A 54 -34.55 11.45 -15.57
N SER A 55 -33.39 11.69 -14.99
CA SER A 55 -32.14 11.03 -15.41
C SER A 55 -31.22 10.82 -14.21
N ASP A 56 -30.43 9.75 -14.28
CA ASP A 56 -29.38 9.46 -13.31
C ASP A 56 -28.09 9.06 -14.06
N ARG A 57 -26.94 9.34 -13.45
CA ARG A 57 -25.63 9.06 -14.02
C ARG A 57 -24.67 8.61 -12.93
N ILE A 58 -24.01 7.49 -13.18
CA ILE A 58 -22.94 6.99 -12.31
C ILE A 58 -21.67 6.85 -13.14
N GLN A 59 -20.57 7.36 -12.58
CA GLN A 59 -19.22 7.14 -13.09
C GLN A 59 -18.38 6.41 -12.04
N LYS A 60 -17.69 5.34 -12.44
CA LYS A 60 -16.74 4.61 -11.60
C LYS A 60 -15.43 4.37 -12.35
N LEU A 61 -14.34 4.27 -11.62
CA LEU A 61 -13.02 3.96 -12.19
C LEU A 61 -12.77 2.45 -12.13
N LEU A 62 -12.55 1.86 -13.30
CA LEU A 62 -12.03 0.50 -13.44
C LEU A 62 -10.50 0.54 -13.30
N ASN A 63 -9.97 -0.09 -12.26
CA ASN A 63 -8.53 -0.21 -12.05
C ASN A 63 -7.99 -1.42 -12.84
N VAL A 64 -7.41 -1.16 -14.01
CA VAL A 64 -6.79 -2.18 -14.86
C VAL A 64 -5.32 -2.28 -14.48
N VAL A 65 -4.89 -3.48 -14.11
CA VAL A 65 -3.49 -3.79 -13.80
C VAL A 65 -2.87 -4.60 -14.93
N MET A 66 -1.55 -4.60 -14.97
CA MET A 66 -0.81 -5.45 -15.89
C MET A 66 -0.94 -6.92 -15.49
N ASP A 67 -0.88 -7.81 -16.48
CA ASP A 67 -0.83 -9.25 -16.24
C ASP A 67 0.46 -9.66 -15.52
N GLY A 68 0.45 -10.84 -14.91
CA GLY A 68 1.60 -11.41 -14.22
C GLY A 68 1.73 -10.99 -12.76
N VAL A 69 2.93 -11.16 -12.21
CA VAL A 69 3.25 -10.86 -10.81
C VAL A 69 4.41 -9.87 -10.79
N GLN A 70 4.22 -8.75 -10.11
CA GLN A 70 5.30 -7.79 -9.90
C GLN A 70 6.42 -8.46 -9.09
N LYS A 71 7.64 -8.48 -9.65
CA LYS A 71 8.84 -8.96 -8.99
C LYS A 71 9.81 -7.82 -8.79
N THR A 72 10.39 -7.76 -7.60
CA THR A 72 11.43 -6.79 -7.25
C THR A 72 12.67 -7.57 -6.86
N GLU A 73 13.76 -7.34 -7.57
CA GLU A 73 15.09 -7.84 -7.23
C GLU A 73 15.86 -6.73 -6.54
N VAL A 74 16.40 -7.02 -5.36
CA VAL A 74 17.14 -6.05 -4.55
C VAL A 74 18.59 -6.51 -4.46
N TRP A 75 19.49 -5.59 -4.77
CA TRP A 75 20.93 -5.77 -4.60
C TRP A 75 21.47 -4.59 -3.79
N SER A 76 22.25 -4.89 -2.75
CA SER A 76 22.76 -3.89 -1.81
C SER A 76 24.21 -4.17 -1.45
N ALA A 77 25.01 -3.12 -1.28
CA ALA A 77 26.37 -3.20 -0.73
C ALA A 77 26.64 -2.06 0.26
N VAL A 78 27.48 -2.34 1.25
CA VAL A 78 27.93 -1.34 2.23
C VAL A 78 29.09 -0.56 1.64
N LEU A 79 29.00 0.77 1.71
CA LEU A 79 30.08 1.68 1.31
C LEU A 79 30.86 2.12 2.56
N ASN A 80 32.12 1.71 2.64
CA ASN A 80 33.09 2.16 3.63
C ASN A 80 34.48 2.35 2.99
N PRO A 81 34.70 3.43 2.22
CA PRO A 81 35.97 3.67 1.53
C PRO A 81 37.18 3.73 2.47
N ALA A 82 37.00 4.13 3.73
CA ALA A 82 38.08 4.18 4.72
C ALA A 82 38.62 2.79 5.07
N ALA A 83 37.76 1.76 5.08
CA ALA A 83 38.17 0.37 5.25
C ALA A 83 38.87 -0.22 4.00
N GLU A 84 38.70 0.41 2.84
CA GLU A 84 39.18 -0.05 1.53
C GLU A 84 40.39 0.76 1.02
N GLY A 85 41.14 1.41 1.92
CA GLY A 85 42.33 2.18 1.53
C GLY A 85 42.03 3.48 0.80
N GLY A 86 40.82 4.03 0.96
CA GLY A 86 40.41 5.35 0.47
C GLY A 86 39.57 5.34 -0.80
N THR A 87 39.54 4.25 -1.57
CA THR A 87 38.68 4.11 -2.76
C THR A 87 38.03 2.74 -2.80
N GLN A 88 36.71 2.71 -2.76
CA GLN A 88 35.92 1.49 -2.91
C GLN A 88 35.15 1.52 -4.24
N THR A 89 35.28 0.45 -5.03
CA THR A 89 34.52 0.28 -6.28
C THR A 89 33.56 -0.89 -6.15
N VAL A 90 32.30 -0.65 -6.47
CA VAL A 90 31.23 -1.65 -6.40
C VAL A 90 30.67 -1.91 -7.79
N ARG A 91 30.64 -3.18 -8.21
CA ARG A 91 30.08 -3.60 -9.51
C ARG A 91 28.72 -4.24 -9.30
N VAL A 92 27.67 -3.58 -9.78
CA VAL A 92 26.29 -4.07 -9.70
C VAL A 92 26.04 -5.02 -10.88
N PRO A 93 25.60 -6.28 -10.65
CA PRO A 93 25.26 -7.18 -11.73
C PRO A 93 24.02 -6.69 -12.49
N MET A 94 23.96 -6.97 -13.78
CA MET A 94 22.76 -6.71 -14.58
C MET A 94 21.63 -7.63 -14.13
N ALA A 95 20.42 -7.08 -13.97
CA ALA A 95 19.22 -7.85 -13.62
C ALA A 95 18.89 -8.87 -14.73
N ASN A 96 18.54 -10.10 -14.33
CA ASN A 96 18.27 -11.18 -15.29
C ASN A 96 16.78 -11.24 -15.66
N LEU A 97 16.43 -10.62 -16.78
CA LEU A 97 15.04 -10.45 -17.23
C LEU A 97 14.58 -11.60 -18.13
N THR A 98 14.39 -12.80 -17.58
CA THR A 98 13.99 -14.00 -18.36
C THR A 98 12.49 -14.13 -18.63
N SER A 99 11.64 -13.52 -17.80
CA SER A 99 10.18 -13.68 -17.86
C SER A 99 9.49 -12.34 -17.61
N VAL A 100 9.57 -11.46 -18.61
CA VAL A 100 9.01 -10.11 -18.58
C VAL A 100 7.69 -10.10 -19.34
N VAL A 101 6.67 -9.53 -18.72
CA VAL A 101 5.34 -9.40 -19.34
C VAL A 101 5.47 -8.51 -20.58
N PRO A 102 4.92 -8.90 -21.74
CA PRO A 102 4.98 -8.08 -22.94
C PRO A 102 4.44 -6.67 -22.70
N LYS A 103 5.12 -5.65 -23.25
CA LYS A 103 4.79 -4.22 -23.06
C LYS A 103 4.94 -3.70 -21.62
N SER A 104 5.48 -4.50 -20.70
CA SER A 104 5.98 -4.00 -19.42
C SER A 104 7.34 -3.33 -19.60
N VAL A 105 7.61 -2.32 -18.78
CA VAL A 105 8.91 -1.63 -18.73
C VAL A 105 9.51 -1.92 -17.36
N PRO A 106 10.56 -2.76 -17.28
CA PRO A 106 11.30 -2.96 -16.05
C PRO A 106 11.98 -1.65 -15.63
N GLU A 107 11.84 -1.27 -14.37
CA GLU A 107 12.47 -0.08 -13.81
C GLU A 107 13.60 -0.51 -12.85
N THR A 108 14.69 0.25 -12.85
CA THR A 108 15.81 0.05 -11.93
C THR A 108 16.10 1.35 -11.21
N PHE A 109 16.09 1.30 -9.89
CA PHE A 109 16.37 2.43 -9.03
C PHE A 109 17.68 2.20 -8.30
N ILE A 110 18.56 3.20 -8.31
CA ILE A 110 19.79 3.20 -7.53
C ILE A 110 19.62 4.21 -6.40
N ASN A 111 19.77 3.74 -5.17
CA ASN A 111 19.73 4.58 -3.98
C ASN A 111 21.09 4.48 -3.27
N VAL A 112 21.68 5.62 -2.93
CA VAL A 112 22.94 5.72 -2.19
C VAL A 112 22.69 6.53 -0.94
N ARG A 113 23.03 5.98 0.22
CA ARG A 113 22.82 6.60 1.51
C ARG A 113 24.14 6.78 2.26
N GLY A 114 24.27 7.92 2.94
CA GLY A 114 25.44 8.22 3.78
C GLY A 114 25.43 7.52 5.15
N ASN A 115 24.33 6.87 5.52
CA ASN A 115 24.20 6.14 6.78
C ASN A 115 23.35 4.88 6.53
N VAL A 116 23.74 3.75 7.14
CA VAL A 116 23.00 2.48 7.07
C VAL A 116 21.59 2.58 7.66
N LEU A 117 21.39 3.50 8.61
CA LEU A 117 20.07 3.81 9.17
C LEU A 117 19.31 4.84 8.34
N ALA A 118 19.94 5.52 7.38
CA ALA A 118 19.27 6.56 6.60
C ALA A 118 18.13 6.00 5.76
N ASP A 119 18.13 4.74 5.32
CA ASP A 119 16.92 4.20 4.69
C ASP A 119 15.81 3.97 5.69
N SER A 120 16.10 3.50 6.91
CA SER A 120 15.08 3.38 7.95
C SER A 120 14.55 4.75 8.39
N ILE A 121 15.41 5.75 8.42
CA ILE A 121 15.11 7.13 8.79
C ILE A 121 14.43 7.87 7.64
N ASP A 122 14.90 7.84 6.39
CA ASP A 122 14.33 8.53 5.22
C ASP A 122 13.05 7.84 4.70
N ASN A 123 13.01 6.50 4.74
CA ASN A 123 11.74 5.76 4.65
C ASN A 123 10.92 5.92 5.93
N SER A 124 11.35 6.76 6.85
CA SER A 124 10.54 7.32 7.91
C SER A 124 10.28 8.82 7.75
N VAL A 125 11.15 9.61 7.13
CA VAL A 125 11.09 11.07 7.14
C VAL A 125 10.21 11.62 6.03
N SER A 126 10.24 11.04 4.82
CA SER A 126 9.49 11.57 3.68
C SER A 126 7.98 11.59 3.95
N GLU A 127 7.24 12.46 3.24
CA GLU A 127 5.86 12.85 3.55
C GLU A 127 4.89 11.67 3.76
N ASP A 128 5.19 10.49 3.20
CA ASP A 128 4.41 9.25 3.37
C ASP A 128 5.18 8.06 3.99
N SER A 129 6.45 8.21 4.38
CA SER A 129 7.28 7.05 4.72
C SER A 129 7.37 6.71 6.20
N LEU A 130 7.33 7.63 7.20
CA LEU A 130 6.96 7.22 8.59
C LEU A 130 5.54 6.74 8.73
N ALA A 131 4.71 6.69 7.69
CA ALA A 131 3.57 5.77 7.69
C ALA A 131 4.00 4.27 7.74
N SER A 132 5.23 3.94 7.31
CA SER A 132 5.77 2.57 7.31
C SER A 132 6.38 2.16 8.65
N LEU A 133 7.16 3.04 9.32
CA LEU A 133 7.65 2.80 10.68
C LEU A 133 6.67 3.25 11.76
N ILE A 134 6.03 4.41 11.59
CA ILE A 134 4.88 4.88 12.39
C ILE A 134 3.61 4.42 11.69
N ARG A 135 3.48 3.09 11.59
CA ARG A 135 2.29 2.43 11.07
C ARG A 135 1.32 2.13 12.21
N MET A 136 0.04 2.21 11.92
CA MET A 136 -0.97 1.71 12.84
C MET A 136 -0.76 0.21 13.14
N PRO A 137 -0.59 -0.19 14.41
CA PRO A 137 -0.40 -1.58 14.77
C PRO A 137 -1.65 -2.43 14.52
N GLY A 138 -1.47 -3.71 14.18
CA GLY A 138 -2.56 -4.65 13.94
C GLY A 138 -2.07 -6.06 13.65
N GLY A 139 -3.00 -6.95 13.31
CA GLY A 139 -2.70 -8.36 13.06
C GLY A 139 -2.82 -9.24 14.32
N CYS A 140 -2.11 -10.37 14.30
CA CYS A 140 -1.98 -11.24 15.46
C CYS A 140 -1.13 -10.59 16.58
N VAL A 141 -0.99 -11.25 17.73
CA VAL A 141 -0.33 -10.65 18.91
C VAL A 141 1.11 -10.24 18.61
N GLU A 142 1.85 -11.10 17.93
CA GLU A 142 3.22 -10.83 17.49
C GLU A 142 3.28 -9.68 16.49
N GLN A 143 2.42 -9.68 15.48
CA GLN A 143 2.39 -8.62 14.46
C GLN A 143 2.01 -7.26 15.05
N ASN A 144 1.08 -7.24 16.00
CA ASN A 144 0.70 -6.02 16.72
C ASN A 144 1.88 -5.51 17.54
N LEU A 145 2.59 -6.38 18.26
CA LEU A 145 3.78 -6.02 19.02
C LEU A 145 4.90 -5.52 18.12
N ALA A 146 5.24 -6.25 17.06
CA ALA A 146 6.25 -5.86 16.07
C ALA A 146 5.95 -4.49 15.45
N SER A 147 4.67 -4.22 15.17
CA SER A 147 4.23 -2.92 14.64
C SER A 147 4.25 -1.78 15.66
N ILE A 148 4.28 -2.06 16.98
CA ILE A 148 4.48 -1.06 18.05
C ILE A 148 5.97 -0.75 18.23
N THR A 149 6.83 -1.74 18.04
CA THR A 149 8.28 -1.59 18.22
C THR A 149 8.87 -0.54 17.29
N LEU A 150 8.42 -0.49 16.04
CA LEU A 150 8.91 0.47 15.04
C LEU A 150 8.65 1.95 15.42
N PRO A 151 7.42 2.39 15.74
CA PRO A 151 7.20 3.77 16.18
C PRO A 151 7.87 4.06 17.51
N LEU A 152 7.99 3.08 18.41
CA LEU A 152 8.66 3.25 19.70
C LEU A 152 10.15 3.55 19.53
N ILE A 153 10.87 2.71 18.77
CA ILE A 153 12.31 2.89 18.52
C ILE A 153 12.56 4.20 17.75
N ALA A 154 11.74 4.50 16.74
CA ALA A 154 11.85 5.75 15.99
C ALA A 154 11.65 6.98 16.90
N THR A 155 10.65 6.95 17.78
CA THR A 155 10.41 8.03 18.75
C THR A 155 11.59 8.19 19.70
N LEU A 156 12.11 7.10 20.25
CA LEU A 156 13.26 7.12 21.15
C LEU A 156 14.50 7.70 20.45
N TYR A 157 14.79 7.25 19.24
CA TYR A 157 15.92 7.75 18.45
C TYR A 157 15.80 9.27 18.24
N LEU A 158 14.67 9.72 17.67
CA LEU A 158 14.45 11.13 17.35
C LEU A 158 14.40 12.03 18.59
N ASP A 159 13.89 11.54 19.72
CA ASP A 159 13.94 12.24 21.01
C ASP A 159 15.39 12.34 21.54
N THR A 160 16.20 11.28 21.41
CA THR A 160 17.59 11.29 21.90
C THR A 160 18.54 12.12 21.03
N THR A 161 18.27 12.24 19.73
CA THR A 161 19.10 13.00 18.79
C THR A 161 18.55 14.41 18.50
N ASP A 162 17.48 14.82 19.18
CA ASP A 162 16.77 16.09 18.96
C ASP A 162 16.47 16.38 17.48
N SER A 163 16.08 15.34 16.73
CA SER A 163 15.98 15.38 15.26
C SER A 163 14.54 15.44 14.75
N TRP A 164 13.59 15.90 15.57
CA TRP A 164 12.18 15.97 15.13
C TRP A 164 11.91 17.01 14.05
N GLU A 165 12.71 18.07 13.98
CA GLU A 165 12.55 19.12 12.96
C GLU A 165 12.76 18.59 11.55
N SER A 166 13.70 17.64 11.36
CA SER A 166 13.99 17.07 10.05
C SER A 166 12.85 16.21 9.51
N VAL A 167 11.95 15.73 10.39
CA VAL A 167 10.85 14.81 10.05
C VAL A 167 9.46 15.41 10.18
N GLY A 168 9.36 16.63 10.66
CA GLY A 168 8.11 17.29 11.02
C GLY A 168 7.72 17.04 12.48
N VAL A 169 7.66 18.10 13.28
CA VAL A 169 7.37 18.04 14.72
C VAL A 169 6.00 17.42 15.02
N GLN A 170 5.02 17.60 14.13
CA GLN A 170 3.67 17.03 14.23
C GLN A 170 3.65 15.50 14.29
N ARG A 171 4.65 14.82 13.70
CA ARG A 171 4.73 13.35 13.67
C ARG A 171 4.89 12.76 15.08
N LYS A 172 5.44 13.53 16.03
CA LYS A 172 5.63 13.10 17.42
C LYS A 172 4.30 12.74 18.10
N ALA A 173 3.27 13.57 17.90
CA ALA A 173 1.95 13.31 18.44
C ALA A 173 1.31 12.06 17.79
N GLU A 174 1.54 11.86 16.50
CA GLU A 174 1.07 10.69 15.77
C GLU A 174 1.74 9.39 16.25
N ALA A 175 3.07 9.41 16.44
CA ALA A 175 3.85 8.32 16.98
C ALA A 175 3.29 7.84 18.32
N LEU A 176 3.12 8.77 19.26
CA LEU A 176 2.57 8.49 20.58
C LEU A 176 1.15 7.92 20.51
N ARG A 177 0.31 8.42 19.58
CA ARG A 177 -1.04 7.89 19.36
C ARG A 177 -1.01 6.44 18.87
N TYR A 178 -0.11 6.08 17.95
CA TYR A 178 0.01 4.70 17.47
C TYR A 178 0.58 3.76 18.52
N ILE A 179 1.59 4.18 19.28
CA ILE A 179 2.11 3.42 20.42
C ILE A 179 0.99 3.14 21.42
N ARG A 180 0.23 4.16 21.84
CA ARG A 180 -0.91 4.01 22.77
C ARG A 180 -1.96 3.06 22.24
N ARG A 181 -2.37 3.21 20.97
CA ARG A 181 -3.39 2.35 20.35
C ARG A 181 -2.92 0.90 20.23
N GLY A 182 -1.67 0.68 19.84
CA GLY A 182 -1.11 -0.66 19.76
C GLY A 182 -0.98 -1.31 21.14
N TYR A 183 -0.55 -0.55 22.15
CA TYR A 183 -0.50 -1.02 23.54
C TYR A 183 -1.89 -1.44 24.05
N GLN A 184 -2.92 -0.62 23.81
CA GLN A 184 -4.30 -0.98 24.14
C GLN A 184 -4.76 -2.26 23.43
N LYS A 185 -4.43 -2.41 22.13
CA LYS A 185 -4.70 -3.65 21.39
C LYS A 185 -3.96 -4.84 21.99
N GLN A 186 -2.70 -4.66 22.40
CA GLN A 186 -1.90 -5.72 23.02
C GLN A 186 -2.55 -6.17 24.32
N LEU A 187 -2.92 -5.24 25.20
CA LEU A 187 -3.61 -5.53 26.46
C LEU A 187 -4.91 -6.32 26.27
N ALA A 188 -5.62 -6.12 25.15
CA ALA A 188 -6.83 -6.88 24.85
C ALA A 188 -6.58 -8.39 24.58
N PHE A 189 -5.34 -8.80 24.32
CA PHE A 189 -4.95 -10.20 24.20
C PHE A 189 -4.43 -10.81 25.52
N ARG A 190 -4.19 -9.99 26.55
CA ARG A 190 -3.67 -10.45 27.83
C ARG A 190 -4.69 -11.32 28.55
N LYS A 191 -4.30 -12.52 28.95
CA LYS A 191 -5.12 -13.43 29.76
C LYS A 191 -5.05 -13.06 31.24
N ARG A 192 -5.93 -13.67 32.04
CA ARG A 192 -6.02 -13.41 33.50
C ARG A 192 -4.74 -13.78 34.25
N ASP A 193 -4.03 -14.80 33.80
CA ASP A 193 -2.72 -15.22 34.32
C ASP A 193 -1.55 -14.34 33.82
N GLY A 194 -1.85 -13.31 33.03
CA GLY A 194 -0.86 -12.41 32.45
C GLY A 194 -0.22 -12.91 31.15
N SER A 195 -0.54 -14.14 30.72
CA SER A 195 0.02 -14.71 29.50
C SER A 195 -0.62 -14.16 28.23
N TYR A 196 0.08 -14.29 27.11
CA TYR A 196 -0.39 -13.91 25.79
C TYR A 196 -0.47 -15.12 24.85
N PRO A 197 -1.57 -15.28 24.11
CA PRO A 197 -1.66 -16.27 23.06
C PRO A 197 -1.13 -15.70 21.73
N PRO A 198 -0.73 -16.53 20.75
CA PRO A 198 -0.41 -16.03 19.41
C PRO A 198 -1.65 -15.44 18.69
N TYR A 199 -2.83 -16.00 18.97
CA TYR A 199 -4.13 -15.56 18.46
C TYR A 199 -5.21 -15.67 19.55
N ARG A 200 -6.30 -14.90 19.46
CA ARG A 200 -7.32 -14.77 20.54
C ARG A 200 -7.87 -16.09 21.10
N LYS A 201 -8.01 -17.12 20.27
CA LYS A 201 -8.68 -18.39 20.63
C LYS A 201 -7.70 -19.56 20.84
N ILE A 202 -6.41 -19.28 21.01
CA ILE A 202 -5.37 -20.31 21.16
C ILE A 202 -4.82 -20.31 22.59
N GLY A 203 -4.19 -21.42 22.98
CA GLY A 203 -3.39 -21.55 24.20
C GLY A 203 -2.35 -20.42 24.34
N ALA A 204 -1.91 -20.19 25.57
CA ALA A 204 -0.85 -19.23 25.83
C ALA A 204 0.45 -19.67 25.14
N SER A 205 1.31 -18.72 24.76
CA SER A 205 2.65 -18.99 24.25
C SER A 205 3.68 -18.29 25.14
N THR A 206 4.62 -19.07 25.68
CA THR A 206 5.74 -18.54 26.45
C THR A 206 6.56 -17.55 25.61
N TRP A 207 6.78 -17.86 24.33
CA TRP A 207 7.53 -17.01 23.41
C TRP A 207 6.83 -15.68 23.11
N ILE A 208 5.49 -15.66 22.98
CA ILE A 208 4.73 -14.42 22.76
C ILE A 208 4.63 -13.59 24.05
N THR A 209 4.68 -14.25 25.20
CA THR A 209 4.53 -13.60 26.51
C THR A 209 5.82 -12.90 26.95
N ALA A 210 6.98 -13.45 26.58
CA ALA A 210 8.30 -12.86 26.81
C ALA A 210 8.53 -11.62 25.93
#